data_AF-A0A523DFC9-F1
#
_entry.id   AF-A0A523DFC9-F1
#
_cell.length_a   1.000
_cell.length_b   1.000
_cell.length_c   1.000
_cell.angle_alpha   90.00
_cell.angle_beta   90.00
_cell.angle_gamma   90.00
#
_symmetry.space_group_name_H-M   'P 1'
#
loop_
_entity.id
_entity.type
_entity.pdbx_description
1 polymer ?
#
loop_
_entity_poly.entity_id
_entity_poly.type
_entity_poly.pdbx_seq_one_letter_code
_entity_poly.pdbx_strand_id
1 'polypeptide(L)'
;GREDIPDRERRGGGSDDIGDISWVVPTVSFRFPSNISGGQGHNWNKAIAMATPIAHKGATAGAKVYARTLLDLLLTPELVEHANDYFENVQLKDMEYTSFLRPQDEPAIWLNQEIMRQFKPELEKYYFDPSQYDTYLEQLGIEYPTVR
;
A
#
# COMPACT_ATOMS: atom_id res chain seq x y z
N GLY A 1 -15.09 15.39 -12.85
CA GLY A 1 -14.22 15.18 -14.02
C GLY A 1 -13.40 13.92 -13.91
N ARG A 2 -14.05 12.78 -13.68
CA ARG A 2 -13.58 11.46 -14.05
C ARG A 2 -14.78 10.83 -14.76
N GLU A 3 -14.61 10.44 -16.01
CA GLU A 3 -15.62 9.64 -16.70
C GLU A 3 -15.66 8.26 -16.03
N ASP A 4 -16.86 7.73 -15.83
CA ASP A 4 -17.01 6.33 -15.43
C ASP A 4 -16.61 5.45 -16.60
N ILE A 5 -15.42 4.87 -16.50
CA ILE A 5 -14.91 3.90 -17.47
C ILE A 5 -15.42 2.51 -17.05
N PRO A 6 -16.16 1.79 -17.90
CA PRO A 6 -16.58 0.41 -17.63
C PRO A 6 -15.39 -0.47 -17.25
N ASP A 7 -15.56 -1.41 -16.31
CA ASP A 7 -14.45 -2.20 -15.76
C ASP A 7 -13.63 -2.92 -16.85
N ARG A 8 -14.29 -3.44 -17.89
CA ARG A 8 -13.64 -4.12 -19.02
C ARG A 8 -12.82 -3.20 -19.93
N GLU A 9 -13.01 -1.89 -19.81
CA GLU A 9 -12.32 -0.87 -20.61
C GLU A 9 -11.22 -0.17 -19.80
N ARG A 10 -11.14 -0.41 -18.49
CA ARG A 10 -10.05 0.11 -17.65
C ARG A 10 -8.73 -0.53 -18.05
N ARG A 11 -7.80 0.29 -18.54
CA ARG A 11 -6.45 -0.15 -18.96
C ARG A 11 -5.32 0.30 -18.01
N GLY A 12 -5.66 0.80 -16.83
CA GLY A 12 -4.69 1.25 -15.83
C GLY A 12 -5.18 0.99 -14.41
N GLY A 13 -4.25 0.94 -13.45
CA GLY A 13 -4.55 0.66 -12.05
C GLY A 13 -3.29 0.52 -11.21
N GLY A 14 -3.47 0.28 -9.91
CA GLY A 14 -2.38 -0.19 -9.06
C GLY A 14 -1.99 -1.63 -9.43
N SER A 15 -0.74 -2.01 -9.16
CA SER A 15 -0.27 -3.38 -9.27
C SER A 15 0.14 -3.82 -7.88
N ASP A 16 -0.70 -4.63 -7.26
CA ASP A 16 -0.65 -5.00 -5.85
C ASP A 16 -1.31 -6.37 -5.68
N ASP A 17 -0.83 -7.17 -4.72
CA ASP A 17 -1.29 -8.56 -4.51
C ASP A 17 -2.75 -8.64 -4.04
N ILE A 18 -3.28 -7.54 -3.49
CA ILE A 18 -4.69 -7.39 -3.16
C ILE A 18 -5.61 -7.62 -4.37
N GLY A 19 -5.10 -7.47 -5.60
CA GLY A 19 -5.80 -7.82 -6.83
C GLY A 19 -6.34 -9.25 -6.77
N ASP A 20 -5.46 -10.23 -6.58
CA ASP A 20 -5.83 -11.65 -6.46
C ASP A 20 -6.70 -11.90 -5.21
N ILE A 21 -6.31 -11.35 -4.04
CA ILE A 21 -7.03 -11.58 -2.78
C ILE A 21 -8.48 -11.07 -2.85
N SER A 22 -8.70 -9.93 -3.48
CA SER A 22 -10.02 -9.31 -3.59
C SER A 22 -11.03 -10.11 -4.40
N TRP A 23 -10.58 -11.11 -5.15
CA TRP A 23 -11.42 -12.06 -5.87
C TRP A 23 -11.66 -13.38 -5.14
N VAL A 24 -11.01 -13.60 -3.99
CA VAL A 24 -11.11 -14.83 -3.19
C VAL A 24 -11.90 -14.59 -1.91
N VAL A 25 -11.79 -13.40 -1.31
CA VAL A 25 -12.50 -13.02 -0.07
C VAL A 25 -12.99 -11.58 -0.12
N PRO A 26 -14.09 -11.24 0.61
CA PRO A 26 -14.51 -9.85 0.75
C PRO A 26 -13.35 -8.98 1.26
N THR A 27 -13.02 -7.95 0.50
CA THR A 27 -11.81 -7.16 0.73
C THR A 27 -12.13 -5.68 0.69
N VAL A 28 -11.61 -4.94 1.68
CA VAL A 28 -11.65 -3.49 1.71
C VAL A 28 -10.23 -2.94 1.61
N SER A 29 -10.04 -1.94 0.75
CA SER A 29 -8.82 -1.14 0.70
C SER A 29 -9.15 0.30 1.05
N PHE A 30 -8.25 0.96 1.78
CA PHE A 30 -8.40 2.37 2.10
C PHE A 30 -7.09 3.11 1.89
N ARG A 31 -7.22 4.40 1.61
CA ARG A 31 -6.08 5.32 1.48
C ARG A 31 -6.13 6.32 2.63
N PHE A 32 -4.97 6.67 3.16
CA PHE A 32 -4.83 7.64 4.25
C PHE A 32 -3.78 8.71 3.88
N PRO A 33 -3.87 9.92 4.45
CA PRO A 33 -3.04 11.05 4.05
C PRO A 33 -1.63 10.98 4.66
N SER A 34 -0.75 10.15 4.10
CA SER A 34 0.65 9.96 4.55
C SER A 34 1.70 10.50 3.59
N ASN A 35 1.30 11.24 2.55
CA ASN A 35 2.22 11.80 1.57
C ASN A 35 1.77 13.20 1.12
N ILE A 36 2.66 13.93 0.46
CA ILE A 36 2.40 15.26 -0.12
C ILE A 36 1.54 15.11 -1.37
N SER A 37 0.53 15.96 -1.52
CA SER A 37 -0.37 15.95 -2.69
C SER A 37 0.35 16.33 -4.00
N GLY A 38 -0.15 15.82 -5.12
CA GLY A 38 0.41 16.08 -6.47
C GLY A 38 1.69 15.29 -6.77
N GLY A 39 2.18 15.32 -8.02
CA GLY A 39 3.38 14.59 -8.44
C GLY A 39 3.16 13.11 -8.77
N GLN A 40 4.15 12.49 -9.41
CA GLN A 40 4.08 11.11 -9.91
C GLN A 40 4.36 10.08 -8.80
N GLY A 41 3.59 8.99 -8.77
CA GLY A 41 3.90 7.84 -7.92
C GLY A 41 5.23 7.18 -8.34
N HIS A 42 5.93 6.53 -7.40
CA HIS A 42 7.24 5.89 -7.64
C HIS A 42 8.34 6.87 -8.10
N ASN A 43 8.22 8.14 -7.71
CA ASN A 43 9.25 9.16 -7.94
C ASN A 43 9.97 9.51 -6.63
N TRP A 44 11.26 9.87 -6.70
CA TRP A 44 12.09 10.20 -5.54
C TRP A 44 11.48 11.32 -4.68
N ASN A 45 10.76 12.27 -5.28
CA ASN A 45 10.12 13.36 -4.54
C ASN A 45 9.04 12.87 -3.54
N LYS A 46 8.44 11.69 -3.78
CA LYS A 46 7.49 11.05 -2.87
C LYS A 46 8.16 10.44 -1.65
N ALA A 47 9.46 10.13 -1.74
CA ALA A 47 10.22 9.63 -0.60
C ALA A 47 10.51 10.70 0.45
N ILE A 48 10.54 11.98 0.06
CA ILE A 48 10.76 13.09 0.99
C ILE A 48 9.72 13.06 2.11
N ALA A 49 8.43 12.92 1.76
CA ALA A 49 7.35 12.91 2.74
C ALA A 49 7.50 11.79 3.77
N MET A 50 8.03 10.63 3.35
CA MET A 50 8.22 9.45 4.21
C MET A 50 9.25 9.69 5.32
N ALA A 51 10.24 10.57 5.09
CA ALA A 51 11.21 10.96 6.10
C ALA A 51 10.65 11.97 7.13
N THR A 52 9.49 12.59 6.87
CA THR A 52 8.96 13.67 7.71
C THR A 52 7.84 13.20 8.67
N PRO A 53 7.51 13.99 9.71
CA PRO A 53 6.40 13.69 10.61
C PRO A 53 5.03 13.53 9.93
N ILE A 54 4.83 14.04 8.70
CA ILE A 54 3.54 13.93 8.01
C ILE A 54 3.16 12.47 7.71
N ALA A 55 4.15 11.65 7.32
CA ALA A 55 3.92 10.23 7.03
C ALA A 55 3.47 9.48 8.28
N HIS A 56 4.12 9.74 9.41
CA HIS A 56 3.80 9.12 10.70
C HIS A 56 2.43 9.55 11.22
N LYS A 57 2.07 10.84 11.12
CA LYS A 57 0.75 11.34 11.49
C LYS A 57 -0.35 10.71 10.62
N GLY A 58 -0.13 10.65 9.31
CA GLY A 58 -1.04 10.01 8.36
C GLY A 58 -1.23 8.52 8.63
N ALA A 59 -0.13 7.79 8.82
CA ALA A 59 -0.15 6.37 9.14
C ALA A 59 -0.84 6.10 10.48
N THR A 60 -0.60 6.91 11.51
CA THR A 60 -1.27 6.80 12.81
C THR A 60 -2.79 7.02 12.67
N ALA A 61 -3.21 8.00 11.86
CA ALA A 61 -4.63 8.21 11.57
C ALA A 61 -5.24 7.02 10.82
N GLY A 62 -4.53 6.50 9.80
CA GLY A 62 -4.94 5.30 9.07
C GLY A 62 -5.07 4.07 9.97
N ALA A 63 -4.11 3.85 10.87
CA ALA A 63 -4.14 2.75 11.83
C ALA A 63 -5.34 2.84 12.78
N LYS A 64 -5.72 4.05 13.22
CA LYS A 64 -6.92 4.25 14.04
C LYS A 64 -8.20 3.90 13.29
N VAL A 65 -8.30 4.27 12.02
CA VAL A 65 -9.44 3.89 11.16
C VAL A 65 -9.48 2.38 11.01
N TYR A 66 -8.35 1.75 10.66
CA TYR A 66 -8.26 0.30 10.51
C TYR A 66 -8.68 -0.45 11.78
N ALA A 67 -8.17 -0.04 12.95
CA ALA A 67 -8.53 -0.66 14.22
C ALA A 67 -10.03 -0.53 14.53
N ARG A 68 -10.64 0.63 14.22
CA ARG A 68 -12.09 0.83 14.39
C ARG A 68 -12.90 -0.03 13.43
N THR A 69 -12.49 -0.12 12.16
CA THR A 69 -13.12 -1.01 11.18
C THR A 69 -13.06 -2.47 11.63
N LEU A 70 -11.92 -2.92 12.16
CA LEU A 70 -11.83 -4.28 12.71
C LEU A 70 -12.76 -4.48 13.90
N LEU A 71 -12.86 -3.52 14.81
CA LEU A 71 -13.80 -3.58 15.92
C LEU A 71 -15.25 -3.66 15.43
N ASP A 72 -15.63 -2.86 14.42
CA ASP A 72 -16.98 -2.89 13.85
C ASP A 72 -17.30 -4.28 13.29
N LEU A 73 -16.38 -4.88 12.52
CA LEU A 73 -16.53 -6.23 11.97
C LEU A 73 -16.61 -7.32 13.06
N LEU A 74 -15.83 -7.20 14.13
CA LEU A 74 -15.82 -8.17 15.23
C LEU A 74 -17.04 -8.06 16.15
N LEU A 75 -17.57 -6.85 16.33
CA LEU A 75 -18.66 -6.56 17.27
C LEU A 75 -20.03 -6.54 16.59
N THR A 76 -20.09 -6.52 15.25
CA THR A 76 -21.32 -6.48 14.47
C THR A 76 -21.27 -7.56 13.38
N PRO A 77 -21.54 -8.84 13.72
CA PRO A 77 -21.42 -9.98 12.80
C PRO A 77 -22.20 -9.81 11.49
N GLU A 78 -23.31 -9.07 11.53
CA GLU A 78 -24.16 -8.78 10.38
C GLU A 78 -23.38 -8.03 9.26
N LEU A 79 -22.34 -7.26 9.60
CA LEU A 79 -21.48 -6.61 8.59
C LEU A 79 -20.70 -7.64 7.77
N VAL A 80 -20.25 -8.73 8.40
CA VAL A 80 -19.55 -9.81 7.70
C VAL A 80 -20.52 -10.59 6.83
N GLU A 81 -21.74 -10.85 7.30
CA GLU A 81 -22.79 -11.49 6.50
C GLU A 81 -23.12 -10.67 5.25
N HIS A 82 -23.34 -9.37 5.39
CA HIS A 82 -23.62 -8.49 4.25
C HIS A 82 -22.42 -8.38 3.28
N ALA A 83 -21.18 -8.38 3.79
CA ALA A 83 -19.99 -8.37 2.94
C ALA A 83 -19.86 -9.65 2.12
N ASN A 84 -20.15 -10.81 2.72
CA ASN A 84 -20.18 -12.08 2.01
C ASN A 84 -21.32 -12.14 0.99
N ASP A 85 -22.52 -11.69 1.34
CA ASP A 85 -23.66 -11.63 0.41
C ASP A 85 -23.34 -10.78 -0.82
N TYR A 86 -22.78 -9.59 -0.64
CA TYR A 86 -22.34 -8.75 -1.75
C TYR A 86 -21.27 -9.45 -2.60
N PHE A 87 -20.28 -10.05 -1.94
CA PHE A 87 -19.18 -10.73 -2.62
C PHE A 87 -19.68 -11.88 -3.52
N GLU A 88 -20.56 -12.73 -3.00
CA GLU A 88 -21.10 -13.88 -3.73
C GLU A 88 -22.13 -13.46 -4.79
N ASN A 89 -23.09 -12.61 -4.41
CA ASN A 89 -24.29 -12.35 -5.21
C ASN A 89 -24.17 -11.11 -6.11
N VAL A 90 -23.13 -10.29 -5.94
CA VAL A 90 -22.87 -9.11 -6.78
C VAL A 90 -21.50 -9.20 -7.44
N GLN A 91 -20.43 -9.38 -6.67
CA GLN A 91 -19.07 -9.32 -7.23
C GLN A 91 -18.72 -10.55 -8.08
N LEU A 92 -19.05 -11.76 -7.59
CA LEU A 92 -18.75 -13.03 -8.27
C LEU A 92 -19.91 -13.56 -9.13
N LYS A 93 -21.06 -12.88 -9.12
CA LYS A 93 -22.31 -13.35 -9.74
C LYS A 93 -22.14 -13.93 -11.15
N ASP A 94 -21.39 -13.20 -11.99
CA ASP A 94 -21.20 -13.54 -13.40
C ASP A 94 -19.73 -13.88 -13.73
N MET A 95 -18.90 -14.15 -12.71
CA MET A 95 -17.48 -14.43 -12.90
C MET A 95 -16.90 -15.39 -11.85
N GLU A 96 -16.25 -16.45 -12.34
CA GLU A 96 -15.39 -17.30 -11.55
C GLU A 96 -13.93 -16.84 -11.69
N TYR A 97 -13.29 -16.50 -10.57
CA TYR A 97 -11.90 -16.06 -10.59
C TYR A 97 -10.96 -17.25 -10.74
N THR A 98 -9.98 -17.13 -11.66
CA THR A 98 -8.86 -18.05 -11.79
C THR A 98 -7.58 -17.26 -11.62
N SER A 99 -6.71 -17.68 -10.69
CA SER A 99 -5.42 -17.01 -10.51
C SER A 99 -4.58 -17.09 -11.79
N PHE A 100 -3.88 -16.01 -12.10
CA PHE A 100 -2.91 -15.99 -13.19
C PHE A 100 -1.60 -16.69 -12.82
N LEU A 101 -1.40 -17.01 -11.54
CA LEU A 101 -0.26 -17.77 -11.05
C LEU A 101 -0.55 -19.27 -11.13
N ARG A 102 0.37 -20.01 -11.73
CA ARG A 102 0.38 -21.47 -11.71
C ARG A 102 0.98 -21.96 -10.39
N PRO A 103 0.66 -23.18 -9.93
CA PRO A 103 1.24 -23.71 -8.69
C PRO A 103 2.77 -23.84 -8.68
N GLN A 104 3.42 -23.77 -9.84
CA GLN A 104 4.88 -23.85 -9.99
C GLN A 104 5.52 -22.48 -10.25
N ASP A 105 4.74 -21.41 -10.34
CA ASP A 105 5.29 -20.08 -10.54
C ASP A 105 5.99 -19.62 -9.26
N GLU A 106 7.26 -19.30 -9.40
CA GLU A 106 8.10 -18.78 -8.31
C GLU A 106 8.40 -17.30 -8.57
N PRO A 107 8.54 -16.46 -7.52
CA PRO A 107 8.97 -15.09 -7.68
C PRO A 107 10.27 -15.02 -8.49
N ALA A 108 10.29 -14.20 -9.54
CA ALA A 108 11.43 -14.05 -10.45
C ALA A 108 12.58 -13.22 -9.81
N ILE A 109 13.07 -13.65 -8.64
CA ILE A 109 14.10 -12.96 -7.85
C ILE A 109 15.40 -12.74 -8.60
N TRP A 110 15.67 -13.57 -9.61
CA TRP A 110 16.86 -13.48 -10.46
C TRP A 110 16.88 -12.23 -11.34
N LEU A 111 15.71 -11.65 -11.69
CA LEU A 111 15.62 -10.47 -12.57
C LEU A 111 16.38 -9.26 -12.02
N ASN A 112 16.33 -9.07 -10.70
CA ASN A 112 16.96 -7.94 -10.02
C ASN A 112 18.26 -8.32 -9.32
N GLN A 113 18.75 -9.56 -9.47
CA GLN A 113 19.87 -10.05 -8.68
C GLN A 113 21.14 -9.23 -8.90
N GLU A 114 21.47 -8.91 -10.15
CA GLU A 114 22.67 -8.12 -10.46
C GLU A 114 22.56 -6.68 -9.97
N ILE A 115 21.40 -6.05 -10.16
CA ILE A 115 21.11 -4.70 -9.67
C ILE A 115 21.24 -4.65 -8.14
N MET A 116 20.63 -5.60 -7.45
CA MET A 116 20.73 -5.69 -5.99
C MET A 116 22.16 -5.94 -5.53
N ARG A 117 22.91 -6.82 -6.21
CA ARG A 117 24.32 -7.08 -5.89
C ARG A 117 25.17 -5.82 -6.03
N GLN A 118 24.92 -5.01 -7.05
CA GLN A 118 25.64 -3.77 -7.29
C GLN A 118 25.27 -2.67 -6.28
N PHE A 119 23.98 -2.44 -6.04
CA PHE A 119 23.53 -1.24 -5.33
C PHE A 119 23.21 -1.45 -3.85
N LYS A 120 22.92 -2.68 -3.41
CA LYS A 120 22.59 -2.93 -1.99
C LYS A 120 23.70 -2.48 -1.03
N PRO A 121 25.00 -2.78 -1.28
CA PRO A 121 26.08 -2.33 -0.38
C PRO A 121 26.21 -0.80 -0.32
N GLU A 122 25.89 -0.11 -1.42
CA GLU A 122 25.90 1.36 -1.45
C GLU A 122 24.69 1.93 -0.70
N LEU A 123 23.51 1.31 -0.84
CA LEU A 123 22.29 1.71 -0.12
C LEU A 123 22.39 1.49 1.39
N GLU A 124 23.01 0.39 1.83
CA GLU A 124 23.17 0.03 3.24
C GLU A 124 23.89 1.12 4.05
N LYS A 125 24.81 1.88 3.43
CA LYS A 125 25.49 3.01 4.07
C LYS A 125 24.55 4.15 4.49
N TYR A 126 23.36 4.20 3.90
CA TYR A 126 22.34 5.22 4.14
C TYR A 126 21.14 4.70 4.94
N TYR A 127 21.17 3.43 5.36
CA TYR A 127 20.09 2.89 6.18
C TYR A 127 20.01 3.65 7.50
N PHE A 128 18.78 3.87 7.95
CA PHE A 128 18.53 4.56 9.21
C PHE A 128 19.10 3.73 10.36
N ASP A 129 19.95 4.33 11.18
CA ASP A 129 20.51 3.74 12.39
C ASP A 129 19.78 4.29 13.64
N PRO A 130 18.76 3.58 14.14
CA PRO A 130 18.00 4.02 15.31
C PRO A 130 18.79 3.93 16.62
N SER A 131 20.02 3.39 16.62
CA SER A 131 20.88 3.37 17.81
C SER A 131 21.67 4.67 17.99
N GLN A 132 21.82 5.46 16.92
CA GLN A 132 22.57 6.71 16.92
C GLN A 132 21.69 7.96 16.80
N TYR A 133 20.52 7.84 16.17
CA TYR A 133 19.65 8.97 15.86
C TYR A 133 18.20 8.66 16.22
N ASP A 134 17.49 9.67 16.73
CA ASP A 134 16.06 9.54 17.05
C ASP A 134 15.20 9.52 15.78
N THR A 135 15.66 10.19 14.72
CA THR A 135 14.93 10.29 13.45
C THR A 135 15.83 10.22 12.22
N TYR A 136 15.27 9.80 11.09
CA TYR A 136 16.01 9.79 9.82
C TYR A 136 16.42 11.19 9.36
N LEU A 137 15.65 12.23 9.71
CA LEU A 137 16.01 13.62 9.42
C LEU A 137 17.25 14.07 10.20
N GLU A 138 17.37 13.65 11.46
CA GLU A 138 18.56 13.91 12.28
C GLU A 138 19.80 13.24 11.69
N GLN A 139 19.70 11.97 11.27
CA GLN A 139 20.78 11.26 10.59
C GLN A 139 21.26 11.99 9.32
N LEU A 140 20.33 12.64 8.61
CA LEU A 140 20.64 13.42 7.43
C LEU A 140 21.12 14.86 7.74
N GLY A 141 21.16 15.27 9.00
CA GLY A 141 21.52 16.63 9.41
C GLY A 141 20.49 17.68 9.00
N ILE A 142 19.21 17.31 8.87
CA ILE A 142 18.13 18.18 8.42
C ILE A 142 17.29 18.62 9.62
N GLU A 143 17.26 19.93 9.88
CA GLU A 143 16.33 20.54 10.83
C GLU A 143 14.92 20.64 10.23
N TYR A 144 13.88 20.21 10.96
CA TYR A 144 12.50 20.19 10.51
C TYR A 144 11.52 20.64 11.62
N PRO A 145 10.46 21.41 11.30
CA PRO A 145 10.07 21.89 9.98
C PRO A 145 10.98 23.00 9.47
N THR A 146 11.23 23.03 8.16
CA THR A 146 12.08 24.03 7.52
C THR A 146 11.39 25.39 7.31
N VAL A 147 10.09 25.47 7.60
CA VAL A 147 9.28 26.69 7.53
C VAL A 147 9.11 27.29 8.92
N ARG A 148 9.45 28.58 9.03
CA ARG A 148 9.18 29.45 10.20
C ARG A 148 7.80 30.07 10.10
#